data_AF-A0A397S3B9-F1
#
_entry.id   AF-A0A397S3B9-F1
#
_cell.length_a   1.000
_cell.length_b   1.000
_cell.length_c   1.000
_cell.angle_alpha   90.00
_cell.angle_beta   90.00
_cell.angle_gamma   90.00
#
_symmetry.space_group_name_H-M   'P 1'
#
loop_
_entity.id
_entity.type
_entity.pdbx_description
1 polymer ?
#
loop_
_entity_poly.entity_id
_entity_poly.type
_entity_poly.pdbx_seq_one_letter_code
_entity_poly.pdbx_strand_id
1 'polypeptide(L)'
;MEGILPQEPIAADKMIIISAILFQQSDSINLSELLFLFETTFCFIKELSIKNNNILILDFINQWLKLARYNITSIDILKKFSLKHIVTFYELIEEKAANSVIQNIDDKFKISLTQQMKDSINNIMDYYDLEDQQLIPAKTFVLALKRFIYRFLLVDSNIDNLNLNVFFLDFTLDLWPNYIEKELIEKLFPTCLLVSHVYDCYNFIVNEIEKATNERQNNKNFELPRPRKIFIKKFKKIID
;
A
#
# COMPACT_ATOMS: atom_id res chain seq x y z
N MET A 1 -0.55 10.33 9.71
CA MET A 1 0.26 9.72 10.81
C MET A 1 1.71 10.20 10.89
N GLU A 2 2.38 10.51 9.77
CA GLU A 2 3.82 10.80 9.76
C GLU A 2 4.26 12.16 10.32
N GLY A 3 3.32 13.08 10.56
CA GLY A 3 3.61 14.37 11.20
C GLY A 3 3.87 14.28 12.71
N ILE A 4 3.67 13.10 13.32
CA ILE A 4 3.79 12.90 14.77
C ILE A 4 5.26 12.72 15.19
N LEU A 5 6.06 12.02 14.37
CA LEU A 5 7.43 11.65 14.70
C LEU A 5 8.23 11.34 13.42
N PRO A 6 9.51 11.75 13.29
CA PRO A 6 10.30 11.44 12.11
C PRO A 6 10.35 9.93 11.84
N GLN A 7 9.94 9.53 10.64
CA GLN A 7 9.91 8.13 10.19
C GLN A 7 11.08 7.81 9.26
N GLU A 8 11.51 6.55 9.27
CA GLU A 8 12.50 5.99 8.37
C GLU A 8 11.93 4.72 7.71
N PRO A 9 12.16 4.51 6.41
CA PRO A 9 11.73 3.30 5.74
C PRO A 9 12.49 2.09 6.28
N ILE A 10 11.81 0.95 6.33
CA ILE A 10 12.47 -0.32 6.60
C ILE A 10 13.15 -0.81 5.31
N ALA A 11 14.38 -1.29 5.42
CA ALA A 11 15.13 -1.85 4.29
C ALA A 11 14.35 -2.98 3.59
N ALA A 12 14.40 -3.02 2.26
CA ALA A 12 13.56 -3.90 1.44
C ALA A 12 13.73 -5.41 1.75
N ASP A 13 14.94 -5.84 2.08
CA ASP A 13 15.25 -7.20 2.51
C ASP A 13 14.54 -7.57 3.81
N LYS A 14 14.48 -6.65 4.77
CA LYS A 14 13.76 -6.82 6.04
C LYS A 14 12.25 -6.78 5.84
N MET A 15 11.75 -5.97 4.90
CA MET A 15 10.33 -5.89 4.56
C MET A 15 9.79 -7.23 4.07
N ILE A 16 10.55 -7.95 3.23
CA ILE A 16 10.16 -9.30 2.77
C ILE A 16 9.97 -10.25 3.96
N ILE A 17 10.87 -10.19 4.94
CA ILE A 17 10.82 -11.04 6.14
C ILE A 17 9.62 -10.65 7.01
N ILE A 18 9.39 -9.36 7.23
CA ILE A 18 8.24 -8.86 8.02
C ILE A 18 6.93 -9.32 7.38
N SER A 19 6.79 -9.11 6.06
CA SER A 19 5.62 -9.56 5.32
C SER A 19 5.44 -11.07 5.47
N ALA A 20 6.48 -11.87 5.26
CA ALA A 20 6.41 -13.32 5.42
C ALA A 20 5.96 -13.76 6.83
N ILE A 21 6.50 -13.13 7.88
CA ILE A 21 6.12 -13.43 9.27
C ILE A 21 4.66 -13.05 9.53
N LEU A 22 4.25 -11.84 9.12
CA LEU A 22 2.87 -11.40 9.23
C LEU A 22 1.94 -12.36 8.46
N PHE A 23 2.34 -12.81 7.26
CA PHE A 23 1.63 -13.81 6.44
C PHE A 23 1.54 -15.19 7.08
N GLN A 24 2.60 -15.68 7.71
CA GLN A 24 2.61 -17.00 8.36
C GLN A 24 1.85 -17.04 9.69
N GLN A 25 1.75 -15.92 10.40
CA GLN A 25 1.06 -15.82 11.69
C GLN A 25 -0.40 -15.34 11.56
N SER A 26 -0.97 -15.30 10.36
CA SER A 26 -2.29 -14.70 10.09
C SER A 26 -3.44 -15.33 10.87
N ASP A 27 -3.37 -16.63 11.12
CA ASP A 27 -4.50 -17.35 11.71
C ASP A 27 -4.55 -17.19 13.24
N SER A 28 -3.48 -16.66 13.84
CA SER A 28 -3.37 -16.43 15.29
C SER A 28 -3.34 -14.95 15.68
N ILE A 29 -3.04 -14.03 14.75
CA ILE A 29 -2.96 -12.59 15.03
C ILE A 29 -4.28 -11.91 14.68
N ASN A 30 -4.93 -11.30 15.69
CA ASN A 30 -6.03 -10.38 15.48
C ASN A 30 -5.51 -9.04 14.92
N LEU A 31 -5.61 -8.86 13.59
CA LEU A 31 -5.12 -7.65 12.92
C LEU A 31 -5.83 -6.37 13.38
N SER A 32 -7.11 -6.45 13.76
CA SER A 32 -7.87 -5.30 14.26
C SER A 32 -7.36 -4.84 15.63
N GLU A 33 -7.11 -5.78 16.54
CA GLU A 33 -6.52 -5.48 17.85
C GLU A 33 -5.11 -4.88 17.70
N LEU A 34 -4.33 -5.39 16.74
CA LEU A 34 -3.01 -4.86 16.46
C LEU A 34 -3.05 -3.44 15.89
N LEU A 35 -3.95 -3.15 14.95
CA LEU A 35 -4.14 -1.79 14.43
C LEU A 35 -4.56 -0.84 15.55
N PHE A 36 -5.50 -1.24 16.39
CA PHE A 36 -5.92 -0.46 17.55
C PHE A 36 -4.77 -0.17 18.53
N LEU A 37 -3.89 -1.16 18.76
CA LEU A 37 -2.67 -0.96 19.56
C LEU A 37 -1.75 0.10 18.93
N PHE A 38 -1.58 0.09 17.61
CA PHE A 38 -0.76 1.08 16.92
C PHE A 38 -1.40 2.47 16.95
N GLU A 39 -2.71 2.58 16.71
CA GLU A 39 -3.48 3.83 16.85
C GLU A 39 -3.35 4.41 18.26
N THR A 40 -3.51 3.57 19.28
CA THR A 40 -3.29 3.96 20.67
C THR A 40 -1.85 4.44 20.87
N THR A 41 -0.88 3.72 20.31
CA THR A 41 0.53 4.11 20.39
C THR A 41 0.76 5.49 19.75
N PHE A 42 0.19 5.77 18.58
CA PHE A 42 0.26 7.09 17.93
C PHE A 42 -0.33 8.20 18.79
N CYS A 43 -1.48 7.96 19.41
CA CYS A 43 -2.08 8.90 20.36
C CYS A 43 -1.12 9.20 21.51
N PHE A 44 -0.53 8.18 22.15
CA PHE A 44 0.42 8.40 23.24
C PHE A 44 1.69 9.14 22.80
N ILE A 45 2.24 8.85 21.62
CA ILE A 45 3.39 9.58 21.08
C ILE A 45 3.05 11.07 20.94
N LYS A 46 1.86 11.38 20.41
CA LYS A 46 1.39 12.76 20.22
C LYS A 46 1.13 13.45 21.56
N GLU A 47 0.31 12.87 22.43
CA GLU A 47 -0.10 13.45 23.72
C GLU A 47 1.09 13.66 24.66
N LEU A 48 2.03 12.72 24.70
CA LEU A 48 3.25 12.84 25.50
C LEU A 48 4.35 13.64 24.80
N SER A 49 4.11 14.16 23.59
CA SER A 49 5.08 14.93 22.80
C SER A 49 6.43 14.22 22.66
N ILE A 50 6.40 12.90 22.41
CA ILE A 50 7.61 12.08 22.28
C ILE A 50 8.38 12.51 21.04
N LYS A 51 9.65 12.87 21.22
CA LYS A 51 10.54 13.30 20.12
C LYS A 51 11.60 12.27 19.75
N ASN A 52 11.94 11.37 20.67
CA ASN A 52 12.96 10.36 20.44
C ASN A 52 12.36 9.16 19.69
N ASN A 53 12.65 9.05 18.41
CA ASN A 53 12.16 7.97 17.54
C ASN A 53 13.01 6.68 17.57
N ASN A 54 14.11 6.67 18.33
CA ASN A 54 14.96 5.49 18.49
C ASN A 54 14.47 4.52 19.58
N ILE A 55 13.47 4.91 20.38
CA ILE A 55 12.84 4.03 21.38
C ILE A 55 12.30 2.79 20.66
N LEU A 56 12.57 1.60 21.19
CA LEU A 56 12.00 0.36 20.64
C LEU A 56 10.48 0.38 20.76
N ILE A 57 9.77 -0.06 19.71
CA ILE A 57 8.31 -0.11 19.70
C ILE A 57 7.80 -0.89 20.92
N LEU A 58 8.40 -2.06 21.18
CA LEU A 58 8.00 -2.89 22.31
C LEU A 58 8.29 -2.24 23.67
N ASP A 59 9.43 -1.54 23.82
CA ASP A 59 9.75 -0.85 25.07
C ASP A 59 8.76 0.27 25.35
N PHE A 60 8.38 1.02 24.31
CA PHE A 60 7.36 2.06 24.42
C PHE A 60 6.00 1.50 24.85
N ILE A 61 5.54 0.45 24.18
CA ILE A 61 4.26 -0.20 24.50
C ILE A 61 4.29 -0.77 25.92
N ASN A 62 5.38 -1.42 26.33
CA ASN A 62 5.53 -1.96 27.68
C ASN A 62 5.58 -0.87 28.76
N GLN A 63 6.14 0.30 28.45
CA GLN A 63 6.23 1.41 29.39
C GLN A 63 4.87 2.10 29.58
N TRP A 64 4.15 2.37 28.49
CA TRP A 64 2.97 3.23 28.51
C TRP A 64 1.64 2.49 28.40
N LEU A 65 1.62 1.28 27.82
CA LEU A 65 0.42 0.49 27.55
C LEU A 65 0.39 -0.84 28.33
N LYS A 66 1.21 -0.98 29.38
CA LYS A 66 1.35 -2.19 30.21
C LYS A 66 0.01 -2.76 30.73
N LEU A 67 -0.96 -1.89 30.99
CA LEU A 67 -2.26 -2.27 31.52
C LEU A 67 -3.23 -2.81 30.47
N ALA A 68 -2.97 -2.58 29.19
CA ALA A 68 -3.89 -2.92 28.11
C ALA A 68 -3.87 -4.41 27.73
N ARG A 69 -3.01 -5.24 28.35
CA ARG A 69 -2.96 -6.71 28.24
C ARG A 69 -2.99 -7.26 26.80
N TYR A 70 -2.45 -6.53 25.83
CA TYR A 70 -2.36 -6.99 24.45
C TYR A 70 -1.47 -8.24 24.33
N ASN A 71 -1.88 -9.22 23.54
CA ASN A 71 -1.07 -10.40 23.24
C ASN A 71 0.00 -10.08 22.17
N ILE A 72 0.94 -9.20 22.52
CA ILE A 72 2.03 -8.72 21.64
C ILE A 72 3.10 -9.80 21.46
N THR A 73 3.10 -10.83 22.32
CA THR A 73 3.94 -12.04 22.21
C THR A 73 3.84 -12.69 20.84
N SER A 74 2.72 -12.49 20.14
CA SER A 74 2.49 -12.98 18.78
C SER A 74 3.43 -12.35 17.74
N ILE A 75 3.99 -11.17 18.00
CA ILE A 75 4.71 -10.36 16.99
C ILE A 75 6.14 -10.06 17.46
N ASP A 76 6.93 -11.12 17.61
CA ASP A 76 8.35 -11.06 17.96
C ASP A 76 9.16 -10.11 17.08
N ILE A 77 8.71 -9.87 15.84
CA ILE A 77 9.39 -8.97 14.92
C ILE A 77 9.44 -7.53 15.44
N LEU A 78 8.44 -7.06 16.22
CA LEU A 78 8.43 -5.71 16.80
C LEU A 78 9.57 -5.44 17.78
N LYS A 79 10.18 -6.48 18.36
CA LYS A 79 11.33 -6.36 19.27
C LYS A 79 12.55 -5.73 18.61
N LYS A 80 12.63 -5.78 17.28
CA LYS A 80 13.80 -5.35 16.50
C LYS A 80 13.68 -3.94 15.93
N PHE A 81 12.54 -3.27 16.11
CA PHE A 81 12.26 -2.00 15.46
C PHE A 81 11.92 -0.89 16.46
N SER A 82 12.39 0.30 16.14
CA SER A 82 12.11 1.54 16.88
C SER A 82 10.90 2.28 16.34
N LEU A 83 10.40 3.25 17.10
CA LEU A 83 9.25 4.10 16.76
C LEU A 83 9.40 4.83 15.41
N LYS A 84 10.61 5.02 14.90
CA LYS A 84 10.84 5.54 13.54
C LYS A 84 10.32 4.65 12.41
N HIS A 85 9.96 3.40 12.67
CA HIS A 85 9.41 2.48 11.67
C HIS A 85 7.91 2.18 11.89
N ILE A 86 7.30 2.79 12.90
CA ILE A 86 5.97 2.41 13.37
C ILE A 86 4.89 2.66 12.31
N VAL A 87 5.04 3.70 11.49
CA VAL A 87 4.12 3.97 10.37
C VAL A 87 4.19 2.87 9.33
N THR A 88 5.39 2.46 8.92
CA THR A 88 5.54 1.35 7.96
C THR A 88 4.88 0.06 8.44
N PHE A 89 5.01 -0.27 9.72
CA PHE A 89 4.30 -1.42 10.30
C PHE A 89 2.79 -1.25 10.24
N TYR A 90 2.28 -0.09 10.68
CA TYR A 90 0.84 0.19 10.62
C TYR A 90 0.29 0.02 9.20
N GLU A 91 0.95 0.61 8.21
CA GLU A 91 0.51 0.56 6.81
C GLU A 91 0.49 -0.87 6.26
N LEU A 92 1.49 -1.70 6.59
CA LEU A 92 1.52 -3.12 6.20
C LEU A 92 0.39 -3.94 6.83
N ILE A 93 0.14 -3.73 8.13
CA ILE A 93 -0.90 -4.44 8.87
C ILE A 93 -2.27 -4.03 8.33
N GLU A 94 -2.47 -2.73 8.07
CA GLU A 94 -3.70 -2.18 7.52
C GLU A 94 -3.97 -2.71 6.11
N GLU A 95 -2.98 -2.69 5.22
CA GLU A 95 -3.14 -3.27 3.88
C GLU A 95 -3.51 -4.75 3.96
N LYS A 96 -2.88 -5.49 4.87
CA LYS A 96 -3.21 -6.89 5.09
C LYS A 96 -4.63 -7.09 5.62
N ALA A 97 -5.06 -6.28 6.58
CA ALA A 97 -6.41 -6.34 7.13
C ALA A 97 -7.45 -5.99 6.06
N ALA A 98 -7.17 -5.03 5.19
CA ALA A 98 -8.00 -4.72 4.03
C ALA A 98 -8.11 -5.93 3.08
N ASN A 99 -7.00 -6.59 2.77
CA ASN A 99 -7.00 -7.76 1.89
C ASN A 99 -7.86 -8.93 2.43
N SER A 100 -7.97 -9.10 3.76
CA SER A 100 -8.76 -10.18 4.34
C SER A 100 -10.26 -9.92 4.34
N VAL A 101 -10.69 -8.66 4.18
CA VAL A 101 -12.12 -8.27 4.27
C VAL A 101 -12.70 -7.77 2.95
N ILE A 102 -11.87 -7.37 1.99
CA ILE A 102 -12.30 -6.69 0.76
C ILE A 102 -13.34 -7.46 -0.06
N GLN A 103 -13.30 -8.80 -0.01
CA GLN A 103 -14.25 -9.67 -0.71
C GLN A 103 -15.61 -9.78 -0.02
N ASN A 104 -15.69 -9.43 1.26
CA ASN A 104 -16.86 -9.63 2.12
C ASN A 104 -17.62 -8.34 2.41
N ILE A 105 -17.37 -7.26 1.65
CA ILE A 105 -18.12 -6.01 1.80
C ILE A 105 -19.55 -6.15 1.28
N ASP A 106 -20.43 -5.26 1.73
CA ASP A 106 -21.84 -5.22 1.32
C ASP A 106 -21.99 -5.02 -0.20
N ASP A 107 -23.01 -5.65 -0.78
CA ASP A 107 -23.29 -5.61 -2.22
C ASP A 107 -23.69 -4.22 -2.71
N LYS A 108 -24.15 -3.32 -1.82
CA LYS A 108 -24.39 -1.90 -2.15
C LYS A 108 -23.13 -1.17 -2.63
N PHE A 109 -21.94 -1.70 -2.32
CA PHE A 109 -20.63 -1.18 -2.73
C PHE A 109 -20.01 -1.88 -3.94
N LYS A 110 -20.77 -2.77 -4.60
CA LYS A 110 -20.33 -3.60 -5.74
C LYS A 110 -21.05 -3.27 -7.04
N ILE A 111 -21.55 -2.04 -7.19
CA ILE A 111 -22.19 -1.62 -8.45
C ILE A 111 -21.13 -1.57 -9.55
N SER A 112 -21.46 -2.15 -10.71
CA SER A 112 -20.53 -2.25 -11.83
C SER A 112 -20.21 -0.89 -12.47
N LEU A 113 -18.95 -0.73 -12.87
CA LEU A 113 -18.48 0.40 -13.65
C LEU A 113 -19.03 0.36 -15.07
N THR A 114 -19.52 1.51 -15.54
CA THR A 114 -19.81 1.73 -16.96
C THR A 114 -18.51 1.85 -17.77
N GLN A 115 -18.60 1.72 -19.10
CA GLN A 115 -17.43 1.90 -19.96
C GLN A 115 -16.82 3.31 -19.82
N GLN A 116 -17.67 4.35 -19.77
CA GLN A 116 -17.20 5.73 -19.59
C GLN A 116 -16.41 5.93 -18.28
N MET A 117 -16.82 5.25 -17.20
CA MET A 117 -16.09 5.30 -15.93
C MET A 117 -14.73 4.61 -16.04
N LYS A 118 -14.68 3.44 -16.69
CA LYS A 118 -13.41 2.72 -16.95
C LYS A 118 -12.45 3.55 -17.79
N ASP A 119 -12.95 4.22 -18.82
CA ASP A 119 -12.14 5.12 -19.66
C ASP A 119 -11.61 6.30 -18.83
N SER A 120 -12.45 6.86 -17.94
CA SER A 120 -12.06 7.95 -17.03
C SER A 120 -10.97 7.53 -16.04
N ILE A 121 -11.02 6.30 -15.53
CA ILE A 121 -9.96 5.71 -14.68
C ILE A 121 -8.68 5.52 -15.51
N ASN A 122 -8.76 4.90 -16.69
CA ASN A 122 -7.58 4.61 -17.50
C ASN A 122 -6.82 5.86 -17.94
N ASN A 123 -7.52 6.97 -18.16
CA ASN A 123 -6.90 8.23 -18.58
C ASN A 123 -6.00 8.88 -17.52
N ILE A 124 -6.06 8.43 -16.26
CA ILE A 124 -5.34 9.04 -15.15
C ILE A 124 -4.36 8.09 -14.45
N MET A 125 -4.38 6.80 -14.84
CA MET A 125 -3.61 5.75 -14.20
C MET A 125 -2.30 5.47 -14.93
N ASP A 126 -1.22 5.33 -14.17
CA ASP A 126 0.01 4.72 -14.62
C ASP A 126 0.07 3.25 -14.16
N TYR A 127 -0.20 2.34 -15.10
CA TYR A 127 -0.11 0.89 -14.89
C TYR A 127 1.31 0.34 -15.07
N TYR A 128 2.20 1.15 -15.62
CA TYR A 128 3.52 0.75 -16.06
C TYR A 128 4.61 1.33 -15.13
N ASP A 129 4.30 1.95 -14.00
CA ASP A 129 5.31 2.55 -13.11
C ASP A 129 6.32 3.40 -13.93
N LEU A 130 5.82 4.14 -14.92
CA LEU A 130 6.61 5.05 -15.73
C LEU A 130 7.02 6.22 -14.84
N GLU A 131 8.21 6.78 -15.07
CA GLU A 131 8.64 8.01 -14.36
C GLU A 131 7.85 9.27 -14.80
N ASP A 132 6.68 9.10 -15.43
CA ASP A 132 5.81 10.18 -15.83
C ASP A 132 5.03 10.70 -14.61
N GLN A 133 5.49 11.84 -14.09
CA GLN A 133 4.89 12.52 -12.93
C GLN A 133 3.47 13.06 -13.19
N GLN A 134 2.92 12.90 -14.40
CA GLN A 134 1.60 13.41 -14.77
C GLN A 134 0.45 12.43 -14.53
N LEU A 135 0.74 11.17 -14.16
CA LEU A 135 -0.25 10.14 -13.91
C LEU A 135 -0.14 9.58 -12.49
N ILE A 136 -1.23 9.00 -11.99
CA ILE A 136 -1.26 8.41 -10.65
C ILE A 136 -0.80 6.95 -10.75
N PRO A 137 0.22 6.52 -9.98
CA PRO A 137 0.63 5.12 -9.96
C PRO A 137 -0.52 4.20 -9.55
N ALA A 138 -0.83 3.21 -10.39
CA ALA A 138 -2.00 2.35 -10.20
C ALA A 138 -1.95 1.57 -8.87
N LYS A 139 -0.76 1.08 -8.47
CA LYS A 139 -0.56 0.40 -7.18
C LYS A 139 -0.88 1.31 -5.99
N THR A 140 -0.54 2.59 -6.11
CA THR A 140 -0.81 3.58 -5.07
C THR A 140 -2.30 3.90 -4.98
N PHE A 141 -2.99 3.99 -6.12
CA PHE A 141 -4.45 4.13 -6.15
C PHE A 141 -5.14 2.91 -5.51
N VAL A 142 -4.70 1.70 -5.83
CA VAL A 142 -5.20 0.46 -5.22
C VAL A 142 -5.00 0.47 -3.70
N LEU A 143 -3.85 0.91 -3.21
CA LEU A 143 -3.60 1.04 -1.77
C LEU A 143 -4.58 2.02 -1.11
N ALA A 144 -4.83 3.17 -1.74
CA ALA A 144 -5.80 4.14 -1.24
C ALA A 144 -7.24 3.57 -1.22
N LEU A 145 -7.64 2.81 -2.25
CA LEU A 145 -8.92 2.08 -2.27
C LEU A 145 -9.02 1.07 -1.13
N LYS A 146 -7.97 0.26 -0.88
CA LYS A 146 -7.95 -0.70 0.22
C LYS A 146 -8.15 -0.02 1.58
N ARG A 147 -7.45 1.10 1.81
CA ARG A 147 -7.61 1.91 3.03
C ARG A 147 -9.03 2.43 3.17
N PHE A 148 -9.60 2.97 2.08
CA PHE A 148 -10.96 3.47 2.09
C PHE A 148 -11.97 2.37 2.43
N ILE A 149 -11.85 1.20 1.77
CA ILE A 149 -12.71 0.04 2.00
C ILE A 149 -12.65 -0.39 3.47
N TYR A 150 -11.44 -0.56 3.99
CA TYR A 150 -11.22 -1.00 5.37
C TYR A 150 -11.77 -0.02 6.41
N ARG A 151 -11.51 1.28 6.23
CA ARG A 151 -11.87 2.32 7.21
C ARG A 151 -13.34 2.73 7.16
N PHE A 152 -13.97 2.73 5.98
CA PHE A 152 -15.30 3.33 5.78
C PHE A 152 -16.40 2.34 5.43
N LEU A 153 -16.10 1.23 4.74
CA LEU A 153 -17.13 0.33 4.21
C LEU A 153 -17.44 -0.87 5.10
N LEU A 154 -16.62 -1.12 6.13
CA LEU A 154 -16.86 -2.17 7.12
C LEU A 154 -17.91 -1.78 8.17
N VAL A 155 -18.20 -0.48 8.29
CA VAL A 155 -19.24 0.04 9.18
C VAL A 155 -20.50 0.25 8.35
N ASP A 156 -21.66 -0.19 8.87
CA ASP A 156 -22.93 0.05 8.20
C ASP A 156 -23.20 1.56 8.12
N SER A 157 -23.01 2.09 6.92
CA SER A 157 -23.09 3.49 6.59
C SER A 157 -23.86 3.67 5.29
N ASN A 158 -24.69 4.70 5.23
CA ASN A 158 -25.50 5.05 4.05
C ASN A 158 -24.74 6.07 3.17
N ILE A 159 -23.51 5.71 2.80
CA ILE A 159 -22.61 6.56 2.01
C ILE A 159 -22.47 6.12 0.56
N ASP A 160 -23.14 5.04 0.15
CA ASP A 160 -23.05 4.40 -1.16
C ASP A 160 -23.33 5.38 -2.32
N ASN A 161 -24.25 6.33 -2.13
CA ASN A 161 -24.61 7.33 -3.14
C ASN A 161 -23.74 8.60 -3.10
N LEU A 162 -22.74 8.68 -2.22
CA LEU A 162 -21.83 9.82 -2.17
C LEU A 162 -20.76 9.70 -3.26
N ASN A 163 -20.28 10.83 -3.76
CA ASN A 163 -19.16 10.85 -4.70
C ASN A 163 -17.86 10.43 -3.99
N LEU A 164 -17.11 9.54 -4.63
CA LEU A 164 -15.87 9.01 -4.09
C LEU A 164 -14.80 10.10 -3.93
N ASN A 165 -14.82 11.11 -4.81
CA ASN A 165 -13.88 12.23 -4.75
C ASN A 165 -13.96 13.04 -3.45
N VAL A 166 -15.12 13.08 -2.77
CA VAL A 166 -15.28 13.77 -1.48
C VAL A 166 -14.31 13.21 -0.45
N PHE A 167 -14.07 11.89 -0.47
CA PHE A 167 -13.17 11.22 0.45
C PHE A 167 -11.72 11.26 -0.04
N PHE A 168 -11.50 11.01 -1.34
CA PHE A 168 -10.15 10.91 -1.88
C PHE A 168 -9.46 12.27 -2.06
N LEU A 169 -10.21 13.38 -2.05
CA LEU A 169 -9.67 14.74 -2.01
C LEU A 169 -9.55 15.28 -0.57
N ASP A 170 -10.11 14.60 0.42
CA ASP A 170 -9.88 14.92 1.82
C ASP A 170 -8.58 14.28 2.31
N PHE A 171 -7.47 15.01 2.13
CA PHE A 171 -6.15 14.56 2.57
C PHE A 171 -6.02 14.41 4.09
N THR A 172 -6.98 14.86 4.89
CA THR A 172 -6.98 14.60 6.34
C THR A 172 -7.32 13.15 6.67
N LEU A 173 -7.92 12.42 5.71
CA LEU A 173 -8.25 11.00 5.85
C LEU A 173 -7.04 10.06 5.68
N ASP A 174 -5.86 10.58 5.35
CA ASP A 174 -4.61 9.81 5.18
C ASP A 174 -4.81 8.53 4.32
N LEU A 175 -5.58 8.65 3.22
CA LEU A 175 -5.81 7.55 2.27
C LEU A 175 -4.58 7.36 1.36
N TRP A 176 -4.01 8.45 0.87
CA TRP A 176 -2.85 8.44 -0.01
C TRP A 176 -1.54 8.33 0.78
N PRO A 177 -0.51 7.67 0.22
CA PRO A 177 0.85 7.80 0.72
C PRO A 177 1.36 9.24 0.61
N ASN A 178 2.26 9.61 1.52
CA ASN A 178 2.80 10.97 1.63
C ASN A 178 3.62 11.46 0.42
N TYR A 179 4.19 10.54 -0.35
CA TYR A 179 5.02 10.84 -1.50
C TYR A 179 4.20 11.21 -2.74
N ILE A 180 2.87 11.06 -2.68
CA ILE A 180 1.97 11.47 -3.75
C ILE A 180 1.64 12.95 -3.58
N GLU A 181 1.86 13.72 -4.65
CA GLU A 181 1.55 15.14 -4.70
C GLU A 181 0.03 15.38 -4.64
N LYS A 182 -0.40 16.33 -3.81
CA LYS A 182 -1.82 16.59 -3.59
C LYS A 182 -2.47 17.19 -4.84
N GLU A 183 -1.76 18.13 -5.45
CA GLU A 183 -2.17 18.84 -6.66
C GLU A 183 -2.40 17.87 -7.83
N LEU A 184 -1.62 16.79 -7.90
CA LEU A 184 -1.79 15.73 -8.89
C LEU A 184 -3.15 15.02 -8.72
N ILE A 185 -3.49 14.64 -7.50
CA ILE A 185 -4.76 13.97 -7.20
C ILE A 185 -5.95 14.91 -7.43
N GLU A 186 -5.86 16.16 -6.95
CA GLU A 186 -6.93 17.17 -7.14
C GLU A 186 -7.25 17.41 -8.61
N LYS A 187 -6.22 17.42 -9.47
CA LYS A 187 -6.38 17.62 -10.91
C LYS A 187 -6.99 16.41 -11.61
N LEU A 188 -6.63 15.19 -11.20
CA LEU A 188 -6.90 13.98 -11.97
C LEU A 188 -8.09 13.17 -11.46
N PHE A 189 -8.42 13.23 -10.16
CA PHE A 189 -9.36 12.29 -9.57
C PHE A 189 -10.74 12.36 -10.25
N PRO A 190 -11.31 11.22 -10.69
CA PRO A 190 -12.53 11.21 -11.49
C PRO A 190 -13.75 11.58 -10.64
N THR A 191 -14.60 12.46 -11.17
CA THR A 191 -15.84 12.90 -10.51
C THR A 191 -17.02 11.98 -10.78
N CYS A 192 -16.89 11.03 -11.72
CA CYS A 192 -17.95 10.10 -12.10
C CYS A 192 -18.09 8.88 -11.18
N LEU A 193 -17.23 8.72 -10.17
CA LEU A 193 -17.24 7.58 -9.26
C LEU A 193 -18.03 7.88 -7.99
N LEU A 194 -18.96 6.98 -7.65
CA LEU A 194 -19.65 6.94 -6.37
C LEU A 194 -18.97 5.91 -5.47
N VAL A 195 -19.24 5.98 -4.17
CA VAL A 195 -18.81 4.98 -3.20
C VAL A 195 -19.34 3.59 -3.56
N SER A 196 -20.54 3.51 -4.15
CA SER A 196 -21.13 2.26 -4.63
C SER A 196 -20.32 1.53 -5.70
N HIS A 197 -19.39 2.21 -6.39
CA HIS A 197 -18.53 1.64 -7.43
C HIS A 197 -17.15 1.18 -6.92
N VAL A 198 -16.85 1.37 -5.64
CA VAL A 198 -15.48 1.22 -5.09
C VAL A 198 -14.91 -0.18 -5.30
N TYR A 199 -15.70 -1.22 -5.08
CA TYR A 199 -15.21 -2.60 -5.24
C TYR A 199 -14.93 -2.97 -6.69
N ASP A 200 -15.81 -2.57 -7.62
CA ASP A 200 -15.60 -2.84 -9.04
C ASP A 200 -14.43 -1.99 -9.60
N CYS A 201 -14.24 -0.76 -9.09
CA CYS A 201 -13.07 0.06 -9.36
C CYS A 201 -11.77 -0.60 -8.89
N TYR A 202 -11.75 -1.11 -7.66
CA TYR A 202 -10.62 -1.88 -7.14
C TYR A 202 -10.28 -3.08 -8.04
N ASN A 203 -11.26 -3.92 -8.34
CA ASN A 203 -11.03 -5.11 -9.16
C ASN A 203 -10.58 -4.75 -10.58
N PHE A 204 -11.17 -3.71 -11.17
CA PHE A 204 -10.79 -3.23 -12.49
C PHE A 204 -9.31 -2.84 -12.54
N ILE A 205 -8.85 -1.98 -11.61
CA ILE A 205 -7.47 -1.51 -11.59
C ILE A 205 -6.50 -2.67 -11.30
N VAL A 206 -6.83 -3.57 -10.36
CA VAL A 206 -6.01 -4.77 -10.09
C VAL A 206 -5.84 -5.63 -11.34
N ASN A 207 -6.93 -5.88 -12.08
CA ASN A 207 -6.87 -6.65 -13.32
C ASN A 207 -6.01 -5.96 -14.39
N GLU A 208 -6.07 -4.63 -14.51
CA GLU A 208 -5.23 -3.89 -15.46
C GLU A 208 -3.74 -3.92 -15.05
N ILE A 209 -3.43 -3.84 -13.75
CA ILE A 209 -2.06 -4.02 -13.24
C ILE A 209 -1.53 -5.41 -13.59
N GLU A 210 -2.34 -6.46 -13.41
CA GLU A 210 -1.96 -7.83 -13.76
C GLU A 210 -1.70 -7.98 -15.26
N LYS A 211 -2.56 -7.42 -16.11
CA LYS A 211 -2.36 -7.40 -17.57
C LYS A 211 -1.04 -6.71 -17.94
N ALA A 212 -0.80 -5.50 -17.45
CA ALA A 212 0.42 -4.75 -17.71
C ALA A 212 1.68 -5.50 -17.24
N THR A 213 1.59 -6.20 -16.11
CA THR A 213 2.68 -7.02 -15.58
C THR A 213 2.98 -8.23 -16.48
N ASN A 214 1.95 -8.92 -16.96
CA ASN A 214 2.09 -10.07 -17.85
C ASN A 214 2.66 -9.67 -19.21
N GLU A 215 2.22 -8.54 -19.78
CA GLU A 215 2.77 -7.98 -21.03
C GLU A 215 4.27 -7.72 -20.92
N ARG A 216 4.72 -7.14 -19.79
CA ARG A 216 6.14 -6.89 -19.52
C ARG A 216 6.97 -8.16 -19.45
N GLN A 217 6.46 -9.18 -18.77
CA GLN A 217 7.15 -10.46 -18.64
C GLN A 217 7.28 -11.16 -20.00
N ASN A 218 6.20 -11.13 -20.81
CA ASN A 218 6.22 -11.68 -22.16
C ASN A 218 7.24 -10.95 -23.05
N ASN A 219 7.26 -9.62 -23.05
CA ASN A 219 8.21 -8.83 -23.84
C ASN A 219 9.68 -9.09 -23.44
N LYS A 220 9.98 -9.25 -22.14
CA LYS A 220 11.32 -9.64 -21.66
C LYS A 220 11.75 -11.02 -22.14
N ASN A 221 10.83 -11.98 -22.26
CA ASN A 221 11.14 -13.33 -22.74
C ASN A 221 11.46 -13.37 -24.24
N PHE A 222 11.00 -12.39 -25.03
CA PHE A 222 11.38 -12.25 -26.45
C PHE A 222 12.77 -11.61 -26.66
N GLU A 223 13.37 -11.01 -25.63
CA GLU A 223 14.70 -10.39 -25.67
C GLU A 223 15.83 -11.31 -25.15
N LEU A 224 15.77 -12.63 -25.42
CA LEU A 224 16.93 -13.50 -25.18
C LEU A 224 18.08 -13.16 -26.16
N PRO A 225 19.35 -13.07 -25.70
CA PRO A 225 20.44 -12.63 -26.55
C PRO A 225 20.75 -13.69 -27.60
N ARG A 226 20.67 -13.30 -28.88
CA ARG A 226 21.20 -14.11 -30.00
C ARG A 226 22.68 -14.45 -29.69
N PRO A 227 23.12 -15.71 -29.86
CA PRO A 227 24.51 -16.06 -29.59
C PRO A 227 25.42 -15.21 -30.48
N ARG A 228 26.28 -14.40 -29.86
CA ARG A 228 27.33 -13.64 -30.55
C ARG A 228 28.21 -14.65 -31.29
N LYS A 229 28.18 -14.61 -32.62
CA LYS A 229 29.18 -15.32 -33.47
C LYS A 229 30.56 -14.80 -33.07
N ILE A 230 31.34 -15.63 -32.38
CA ILE A 230 32.74 -15.35 -32.09
C ILE A 230 33.49 -15.38 -33.43
N PHE A 231 33.83 -14.21 -33.97
CA PHE A 231 34.77 -14.08 -35.06
C PHE A 231 36.18 -14.33 -34.51
N ILE A 232 36.70 -15.55 -34.71
CA ILE A 232 38.11 -15.87 -34.48
C ILE A 232 38.94 -15.14 -35.53
N LYS A 233 39.56 -14.01 -35.15
CA LYS A 233 40.63 -13.39 -35.95
C LYS A 233 41.88 -14.28 -35.88
N LYS A 234 42.19 -14.96 -36.98
CA LYS A 234 43.50 -15.60 -37.21
C LYS A 234 44.59 -14.52 -37.18
N PHE A 235 45.48 -14.58 -36.19
CA PHE A 235 46.73 -13.81 -36.20
C PHE A 235 47.66 -14.37 -37.28
N LYS A 236 48.02 -13.53 -38.23
CA LYS A 236 49.00 -13.79 -39.27
C LYS A 236 50.40 -13.51 -38.68
N LYS A 237 51.20 -14.56 -38.54
CA LYS A 237 52.61 -14.50 -38.14
C LYS A 237 53.41 -13.89 -39.30
N ILE A 238 54.12 -12.80 -39.06
CA ILE A 238 55.17 -12.29 -39.97
C ILE A 238 56.52 -12.53 -39.28
N ILE A 239 57.45 -12.92 -40.14
CA ILE A 239 58.80 -13.45 -39.94
C ILE A 239 59.76 -12.34 -39.53
N ASP A 240 60.70 -12.68 -38.65
CA ASP A 240 62.14 -12.49 -38.87
C ASP A 240 62.81 -13.87 -38.75
#